data_AF-A0A356GSS5-F1
#
_entry.id   AF-A0A356GSS5-F1
#
_cell.length_a   1.000
_cell.length_b   1.000
_cell.length_c   1.000
_cell.angle_alpha   90.00
_cell.angle_beta   90.00
_cell.angle_gamma   90.00
#
_symmetry.space_group_name_H-M   'P 1'
#
loop_
_entity.id
_entity.type
_entity.pdbx_description
1 polymer ?
#
loop_
_entity_poly.entity_id
_entity_poly.type
_entity_poly.pdbx_seq_one_letter_code
_entity_poly.pdbx_strand_id
1 'polypeptide(L)' 'MKIREFQVRPNIPPAIAPIREIAMNLWFSWNWEAVQLFMRLNPELWEKSYQNPVLML' A
#
# COMPACT_ATOMS: atom_id res chain seq x y z
N MET A 1 -21.36 -24.80 -13.07
CA MET A 1 -19.93 -24.43 -13.02
C MET A 1 -19.68 -23.78 -11.67
N LYS A 2 -18.80 -24.35 -10.81
CA LYS A 2 -18.52 -23.76 -9.48
C LYS A 2 -17.39 -22.74 -9.64
N ILE A 3 -17.69 -21.47 -9.40
CA ILE A 3 -16.67 -20.40 -9.33
C ILE A 3 -15.99 -20.51 -7.96
N ARG A 4 -14.66 -20.48 -7.92
CA ARG A 4 -13.88 -20.40 -6.68
C ARG A 4 -13.29 -19.01 -6.59
N GLU A 5 -13.58 -18.31 -5.50
CA GLU A 5 -12.97 -17.03 -5.19
C GLU A 5 -11.61 -17.25 -4.53
N PHE A 6 -10.60 -16.52 -5.00
CA PHE A 6 -9.27 -16.48 -4.39
C PHE A 6 -8.92 -15.02 -4.15
N GLN A 7 -8.51 -14.70 -2.91
CA GLN A 7 -7.98 -13.39 -2.59
C GLN A 7 -6.45 -13.46 -2.71
N VAL A 8 -5.91 -12.87 -3.78
CA VAL A 8 -4.47 -12.73 -3.92
C VAL A 8 -4.04 -11.57 -3.04
N ARG A 9 -3.22 -11.88 -2.03
CA ARG A 9 -2.59 -10.87 -1.19
C ARG A 9 -1.09 -10.84 -1.46
N PRO A 10 -0.52 -9.67 -1.70
CA PRO A 10 0.93 -9.50 -1.83
C PRO A 10 1.66 -9.92 -0.56
N ASN A 11 2.81 -10.56 -0.75
CA ASN A 11 3.64 -11.09 0.32
C ASN A 11 4.65 -10.02 0.76
N ILE A 12 4.32 -9.30 1.83
CA ILE A 12 5.17 -8.25 2.40
C ILE A 12 6.22 -8.90 3.33
N PRO A 13 7.53 -8.72 3.07
CA PRO A 13 8.59 -9.24 3.95
C PRO A 13 8.48 -8.72 5.39
N PRO A 14 8.84 -9.52 6.43
CA PRO A 14 8.73 -9.11 7.83
C PRO A 14 9.45 -7.79 8.16
N ALA A 15 10.60 -7.54 7.51
CA ALA A 15 11.39 -6.33 7.71
C ALA A 15 10.65 -5.03 7.32
N ILE A 16 9.69 -5.11 6.40
CA ILE A 16 8.88 -3.96 5.94
C ILE A 16 7.40 -4.10 6.29
N ALA A 17 7.01 -5.10 7.09
CA ALA A 17 5.64 -5.29 7.55
C ALA A 17 4.99 -4.02 8.17
N PRO A 18 5.73 -3.13 8.88
CA PRO A 18 5.16 -1.89 9.42
C PRO A 18 4.58 -0.94 8.36
N ILE A 19 4.99 -1.05 7.09
CA ILE A 19 4.45 -0.19 6.02
C ILE A 19 2.93 -0.34 5.85
N ARG A 20 2.40 -1.53 6.16
CA ARG A 20 0.97 -1.81 6.14
C ARG A 20 0.21 -1.02 7.20
N GLU A 21 0.79 -0.84 8.37
CA GLU A 21 0.19 -0.06 9.44
C GLU A 21 0.12 1.42 9.05
N ILE A 22 1.18 1.93 8.41
CA ILE A 22 1.19 3.31 7.88
C ILE A 22 0.11 3.46 6.79
N ALA A 23 0.01 2.52 5.85
CA ALA A 23 -0.97 2.58 4.77
C ALA A 23 -2.43 2.52 5.26
N MET A 24 -2.70 1.74 6.31
CA MET A 24 -4.04 1.56 6.87
C MET A 24 -4.44 2.62 7.90
N ASN A 25 -3.55 3.57 8.20
CA ASN A 25 -3.81 4.63 9.17
C ASN A 25 -4.08 5.95 8.44
N LEU A 26 -5.23 6.58 8.73
CA LEU A 26 -5.59 7.90 8.18
C LEU A 26 -4.52 8.95 8.48
N TRP A 27 -3.72 8.75 9.52
CA TRP A 27 -2.55 9.58 9.84
C TRP A 27 -1.61 9.83 8.66
N PHE A 28 -1.51 8.90 7.71
CA PHE A 28 -0.69 9.11 6.52
C PHE A 28 -1.12 10.37 5.72
N SER A 29 -2.42 10.68 5.66
CA SER A 29 -2.94 11.73 4.77
C SER A 29 -2.55 13.14 5.20
N TRP A 30 -2.14 13.31 6.46
CA TRP A 30 -1.62 14.58 6.99
C TRP A 30 -0.14 14.52 7.37
N ASN A 31 0.54 13.38 7.14
CA ASN A 31 1.97 13.25 7.34
C ASN A 31 2.70 13.24 5.99
N TRP A 32 3.41 14.34 5.69
CA TRP A 32 4.13 14.48 4.43
C TRP A 32 5.28 13.47 4.26
N GLU A 33 5.97 13.10 5.34
CA GLU A 33 7.03 12.09 5.29
C GLU A 33 6.49 10.71 4.91
N ALA A 34 5.30 10.37 5.40
CA ALA A 34 4.61 9.14 5.04
C ALA A 34 4.19 9.14 3.57
N VAL A 35 3.64 10.26 3.07
CA VAL A 35 3.32 10.41 1.64
C VAL A 35 4.58 10.27 0.77
N GLN A 36 5.66 10.94 1.15
CA GLN A 36 6.94 10.86 0.44
C GLN A 36 7.56 9.45 0.49
N LEU A 37 7.30 8.67 1.55
CA LEU A 37 7.71 7.27 1.62
C LEU A 37 7.05 6.44 0.51
N PHE A 38 5.72 6.50 0.36
CA PHE A 38 5.00 5.75 -0.67
C PHE A 38 5.32 6.24 -2.08
N MET A 39 5.46 7.56 -2.28
CA MET A 39 5.92 8.13 -3.55
C MET A 39 7.28 7.58 -3.99
N ARG A 40 8.25 7.50 -3.06
CA ARG A 40 9.60 7.00 -3.36
C ARG A 40 9.66 5.48 -3.52
N LEU A 41 8.75 4.75 -2.88
CA LEU A 41 8.72 3.29 -2.96
C LEU A 41 8.47 2.81 -4.39
N ASN A 42 7.47 3.39 -5.06
CA ASN A 42 7.19 3.15 -6.47
C ASN A 42 6.34 4.31 -7.04
N PRO A 43 6.95 5.29 -7.74
CA PRO A 43 6.24 6.45 -8.27
C PRO A 43 5.14 6.10 -9.27
N GLU A 44 5.38 5.11 -10.13
CA GLU A 44 4.42 4.70 -11.15
C GLU A 44 3.20 4.03 -10.51
N LEU A 45 3.42 3.15 -9.53
CA LEU A 45 2.33 2.52 -8.79
C LEU A 45 1.57 3.54 -7.94
N TRP A 46 2.26 4.52 -7.35
CA TRP A 46 1.63 5.59 -6.57
C TRP A 46 0.62 6.39 -7.40
N GLU A 47 0.99 6.74 -8.64
CA GLU A 47 0.07 7.41 -9.57
C GLU A 47 -1.09 6.50 -9.98
N LYS A 48 -0.81 5.23 -10.34
CA LYS A 48 -1.85 4.25 -10.72
C LYS A 48 -2.83 3.93 -9.59
N SER A 49 -2.35 3.99 -8.35
CA SER A 49 -3.14 3.76 -7.15
C SER A 49 -3.89 5.01 -6.69
N TYR A 50 -3.90 6.10 -7.47
CA TYR A 50 -4.54 7.38 -7.10
C TYR A 50 -4.10 7.87 -5.73
N GLN A 51 -2.80 7.77 -5.42
CA GLN A 51 -2.24 8.19 -4.13
C GLN A 51 -2.80 7.42 -2.92
N ASN A 52 -3.33 6.21 -3.16
CA ASN A 52 -3.82 5.33 -2.11
C ASN A 52 -2.72 4.31 -1.73
N PRO A 53 -2.11 4.44 -0.54
CA PRO A 53 -1.06 3.52 -0.10
C PRO A 53 -1.57 2.09 0.10
N VAL A 54 -2.85 1.88 0.39
CA VAL A 54 -3.43 0.53 0.54
C VAL A 54 -3.46 -0.22 -0.79
N LEU A 55 -3.70 0.49 -1.90
CA LEU A 55 -3.73 -0.10 -3.24
C LEU A 55 -2.33 -0.39 -3.79
N MET A 56 -1.27 0.16 -3.17
CA MET A 56 0.11 -0.16 -3.52
C MET A 56 0.60 -1.46 -2.88
N LEU A 57 -0.07 -1.89 -1.81
CA LEU A 57 0.42 -2.96 -0.97
C LEU A 57 0.04 -4.31 -1.48
#